data_AF-A0A2T2RHR0-F1
#
_entry.id   AF-A0A2T2RHR0-F1
#
_cell.length_a   1.000
_cell.length_b   1.000
_cell.length_c   1.000
_cell.angle_alpha   90.00
_cell.angle_beta   90.00
_cell.angle_gamma   90.00
#
_symmetry.space_group_name_H-M   'P 1'
#
loop_
_entity.id
_entity.type
_entity.pdbx_description
1 polymer ?
#
loop_
_entity_poly.entity_id
_entity_poly.type
_entity_poly.pdbx_seq_one_letter_code
_entity_poly.pdbx_strand_id
1 'polypeptide(L)' 'MSAERALVARLLAELSDSAAGGALGAGDDAAVVAVEGTPVAITVDVVVEGVHWNPAVSSPGDVGWKAIAVNVSDLA' A
#
# COMPACT_ATOMS: atom_id res chain seq x y z
N MET A 1 3.20 16.04 13.57
CA MET A 1 2.95 14.93 12.63
C MET A 1 2.60 15.52 11.27
N SER A 2 2.99 14.88 10.15
CA SER A 2 2.45 15.28 8.84
C SER A 2 0.94 14.98 8.80
N ALA A 3 0.20 15.69 7.95
CA ALA A 3 -1.24 15.47 7.76
C ALA A 3 -1.54 14.02 7.36
N GLU A 4 -0.69 13.44 6.51
CA GLU A 4 -0.70 12.02 6.13
C GLU A 4 -0.63 11.08 7.34
N ARG A 5 0.40 11.22 8.20
CA ARG A 5 0.54 10.35 9.39
C ARG A 5 -0.65 10.46 10.34
N ALA A 6 -1.22 11.65 10.46
CA ALA A 6 -2.42 11.86 11.27
C ALA A 6 -3.66 11.16 10.65
N LEU A 7 -3.80 11.18 9.33
CA LEU A 7 -4.86 10.47 8.62
C LEU A 7 -4.71 8.96 8.76
N VAL A 8 -3.51 8.42 8.57
CA VAL A 8 -3.23 6.98 8.74
C VAL A 8 -3.60 6.53 10.15
N ALA A 9 -3.14 7.25 11.18
CA ALA A 9 -3.46 6.91 12.57
C ALA A 9 -4.97 6.90 12.84
N ARG A 10 -5.72 7.85 12.25
CA ARG A 10 -7.18 7.91 12.37
C ARG A 10 -7.86 6.73 11.67
N LEU A 11 -7.45 6.38 10.45
CA LEU A 11 -8.00 5.24 9.71
C LEU A 11 -7.76 3.93 10.46
N LEU A 12 -6.56 3.74 11.01
CA LEU A 12 -6.25 2.56 11.80
C LEU A 12 -7.13 2.47 13.05
N ALA A 13 -7.34 3.58 13.75
CA ALA A 13 -8.24 3.61 14.91
C ALA A 13 -9.70 3.27 14.53
N GLU A 14 -10.19 3.74 13.38
CA GLU A 14 -11.53 3.42 12.88
C GLU A 14 -11.66 1.96 12.41
N LEU A 15 -10.61 1.35 11.88
CA LEU A 15 -10.61 -0.03 11.35
C LEU A 15 -10.30 -1.10 12.40
N SER A 16 -9.88 -0.71 13.61
CA SER A 16 -9.41 -1.60 14.68
C SER A 16 -10.44 -2.65 15.12
N ASP A 17 -11.74 -2.35 15.05
CA ASP A 17 -12.81 -3.30 15.42
C ASP A 17 -13.04 -4.40 14.38
N SER A 18 -12.50 -4.26 13.15
CA SER A 18 -12.67 -5.24 12.06
C SER A 18 -11.50 -6.22 11.93
N ALA A 19 -10.39 -5.99 12.65
CA ALA A 19 -9.15 -6.78 12.55
C ALA A 19 -9.18 -8.04 13.44
N ALA A 20 -10.23 -8.86 13.32
CA ALA A 20 -10.29 -10.17 13.94
C ALA A 20 -9.47 -11.18 13.11
N GLY A 21 -8.14 -11.12 13.15
CA GLY A 21 -7.33 -12.07 12.38
C GLY A 21 -5.85 -11.79 12.24
N GLY A 22 -5.14 -11.66 13.37
CA GLY A 22 -3.73 -12.07 13.48
C GLY A 22 -2.73 -11.53 12.45
N ALA A 23 -2.95 -10.33 11.91
CA ALA A 23 -1.98 -9.67 11.06
C ALA A 23 -0.85 -9.05 11.90
N LEU A 24 0.39 -9.12 11.40
CA LEU A 24 1.45 -8.22 11.87
C LEU A 24 0.87 -6.80 11.92
N GLY A 25 0.99 -6.15 13.08
CA GLY A 25 0.27 -4.91 13.38
C GLY A 25 0.49 -3.84 12.31
N ALA A 26 -0.50 -2.98 12.11
CA ALA A 26 -0.41 -1.88 11.17
C ALA A 26 0.83 -0.99 11.45
N GLY A 27 1.65 -0.75 10.42
CA GLY A 27 2.83 0.12 10.52
C GLY A 27 4.10 -0.37 9.82
N ASP A 28 4.02 -1.45 9.04
CA ASP A 28 5.08 -1.92 8.15
C ASP A 28 4.68 -1.69 6.67
N ASP A 29 5.61 -1.89 5.74
CA ASP A 29 5.42 -1.54 4.31
C ASP A 29 4.32 -2.36 3.60
N ALA A 30 3.89 -3.49 4.18
CA ALA A 30 2.76 -4.28 3.69
C ALA A 30 1.95 -4.92 4.84
N ALA A 31 0.67 -5.23 4.58
CA ALA A 31 -0.15 -6.00 5.51
C ALA A 31 0.09 -7.50 5.33
N VAL A 32 0.21 -8.25 6.43
CA VAL A 32 0.29 -9.73 6.38
C VAL A 32 -0.96 -10.33 6.97
N VAL A 33 -1.70 -11.13 6.21
CA VAL A 33 -2.94 -11.78 6.65
C VAL A 33 -2.83 -13.31 6.55
N ALA A 34 -3.53 -14.03 7.42
CA ALA A 34 -3.59 -15.48 7.35
C ALA A 34 -4.67 -15.94 6.34
N VAL A 35 -4.26 -16.61 5.28
CA VAL A 35 -5.14 -17.25 4.29
C VAL A 35 -5.00 -18.76 4.46
N GLU A 36 -6.03 -19.42 5.00
CA GLU A 36 -6.00 -20.86 5.32
C GLU A 36 -4.80 -21.28 6.17
N GLY A 37 -4.38 -20.41 7.11
CA GLY A 37 -3.21 -20.63 7.96
C GLY A 37 -1.86 -20.31 7.31
N THR A 38 -1.84 -19.94 6.03
CA THR A 38 -0.64 -19.47 5.32
C THR A 38 -0.53 -17.94 5.42
N PRO A 39 0.61 -17.38 5.85
CA PRO A 39 0.80 -15.93 5.84
C PRO A 39 0.93 -15.41 4.41
N VAL A 40 0.14 -14.39 4.07
CA VAL A 40 0.13 -13.72 2.76
C VAL A 40 0.34 -12.24 2.97
N ALA A 41 1.36 -11.68 2.31
CA ALA A 41 1.61 -10.24 2.28
C ALA A 41 0.77 -9.56 1.18
N ILE A 42 0.21 -8.41 1.50
CA ILE A 42 -0.65 -7.60 0.62
C ILE A 42 -0.22 -6.13 0.77
N THR A 43 0.11 -5.49 -0.35
CA THR A 43 0.30 -4.04 -0.46
C THR A 43 -0.64 -3.49 -1.54
N VAL A 44 -0.89 -2.19 -1.50
CA VAL A 44 -1.63 -1.47 -2.53
C VAL A 44 -1.12 -0.05 -2.66
N ASP A 45 -0.80 0.33 -3.89
CA ASP A 45 -0.33 1.66 -4.24
C ASP A 45 -1.08 2.26 -5.43
N VAL A 46 -1.21 3.59 -5.44
CA VAL A 46 -1.88 4.33 -6.51
C VAL A 46 -0.88 5.15 -7.34
N VAL A 47 -0.90 4.97 -8.66
CA VAL A 47 -0.08 5.75 -9.61
C VAL A 47 -0.97 6.77 -10.34
N VAL A 48 -0.83 8.05 -9.98
CA VAL A 48 -1.73 9.13 -10.41
C VAL A 48 -1.00 10.05 -11.39
N GLU A 49 -1.67 10.40 -12.50
CA GLU A 49 -1.15 11.37 -13.49
C GLU A 49 -0.95 12.75 -12.84
N GLY A 50 0.14 13.43 -13.18
CA GLY A 50 0.48 14.76 -12.64
C GLY A 50 1.09 14.73 -11.23
N VAL A 51 1.05 13.57 -10.55
CA VAL A 51 1.73 13.35 -9.26
C VAL A 51 2.90 12.38 -9.44
N HIS A 52 2.61 11.19 -9.97
CA HIS A 52 3.58 10.09 -10.07
C HIS A 52 4.16 9.93 -11.49
N TRP A 53 3.45 10.40 -12.52
CA TRP A 53 3.89 10.33 -13.91
C TRP A 53 3.34 11.50 -14.73
N ASN A 54 3.90 11.72 -15.92
CA ASN A 54 3.50 12.81 -16.82
C ASN A 54 3.47 12.31 -18.28
N PRO A 55 2.37 12.49 -19.03
CA PRO A 55 2.23 12.00 -20.40
C PRO A 55 3.21 12.64 -21.40
N ALA A 56 3.81 13.79 -21.08
CA ALA A 56 4.82 14.42 -21.91
C ALA A 56 6.17 13.68 -21.91
N VAL A 57 6.43 12.84 -20.90
CA VAL A 57 7.75 12.20 -20.70
C VAL A 57 7.68 10.73 -20.30
N SER A 58 6.48 10.16 -20.08
CA SER A 58 6.29 8.75 -19.74
C SER A 58 5.39 8.09 -20.77
N SER A 59 5.80 6.93 -21.26
CA SER A 59 4.96 6.08 -22.09
C SER A 59 3.96 5.30 -21.23
N PRO A 60 2.89 4.72 -21.81
CA PRO A 60 2.02 3.81 -21.07
C PRO A 60 2.76 2.59 -20.48
N GLY A 61 3.80 2.10 -21.17
CA GLY A 61 4.68 1.05 -20.64
C GLY A 61 5.48 1.52 -19.42
N ASP A 62 5.96 2.77 -19.48
CA ASP A 62 6.39 3.65 -18.39
C ASP A 62 5.64 3.43 -17.07
N VAL A 63 4.36 3.76 -17.19
CA VAL A 63 3.39 3.78 -16.09
C VAL A 63 3.08 2.37 -15.61
N GLY A 64 2.91 1.42 -16.54
CA GLY A 64 2.66 0.01 -16.21
C GLY A 64 3.82 -0.62 -15.43
N TRP A 65 5.06 -0.37 -15.83
CA TRP A 65 6.24 -0.80 -15.09
C TRP A 65 6.24 -0.20 -13.68
N LYS A 66 6.07 1.12 -13.57
CA LYS A 66 6.08 1.81 -12.29
C LYS A 66 4.97 1.31 -11.36
N ALA A 67 3.76 1.07 -11.87
CA ALA A 67 2.63 0.57 -11.07
C ALA A 67 2.92 -0.79 -10.41
N ILE A 68 3.66 -1.67 -11.08
CA ILE A 68 4.11 -2.93 -10.49
C ILE A 68 5.31 -2.70 -9.56
N ALA A 69 6.30 -1.93 -10.01
CA ALA A 69 7.56 -1.76 -9.31
C ALA A 69 7.41 -1.16 -7.91
N VAL A 70 6.48 -0.21 -7.71
CA VAL A 70 6.24 0.38 -6.38
C VAL A 70 5.70 -0.65 -5.38
N ASN A 71 4.68 -1.42 -5.78
CA ASN A 71 4.13 -2.48 -4.92
C ASN A 71 5.17 -3.60 -4.67
N VAL A 72 5.99 -3.97 -5.66
CA VAL A 72 7.06 -4.96 -5.45
C VAL A 72 8.13 -4.42 -4.49
N SER A 73 8.38 -3.12 -4.50
CA SER A 73 9.35 -2.49 -3.59
C SER A 73 8.94 -2.62 -2.14
N ASP A 74 7.65 -2.51 -1.81
CA ASP A 74 7.15 -2.69 -0.44
C ASP A 74 7.28 -4.13 0.06
N LEU A 75 7.40 -5.09 -0.87
CA LEU A 75 7.49 -6.53 -0.56
C LEU A 75 8.93 -7.05 -0.46
N ALA A 76 9.93 -6.28 -0.91
CA ALA A 76 11.31 -6.72 -1.09
C ALA A 76 12.19 -6.50 0.14
#